data_AF-A0A1W9VHI0-F1
#
_entry.id   AF-A0A1W9VHI0-F1
#
_cell.length_a   1.000
_cell.length_b   1.000
_cell.length_c   1.000
_cell.angle_alpha   90.00
_cell.angle_beta   90.00
_cell.angle_gamma   90.00
#
_symmetry.space_group_name_H-M   'P 1'
#
loop_
_entity.id
_entity.type
_entity.pdbx_description
1 polymer ?
#
loop_
_entity_poly.entity_id
_entity_poly.type
_entity_poly.pdbx_seq_one_letter_code
_entity_poly.pdbx_strand_id
1 'polypeptide(L)'
;MKNGLAALRKINWDFPNSRKADSVHAIHPYPAKFISEIPQTLIEIIGAPDDTWVFDPFCGSGATLVESQLAGFPSMGIDLNPIACLMSEVKTRPLDEALPSFAQKVVAKARNGGGEITVPKIPNLDHWFKPEAQEEVARLLPAIEEVEDIIVQDALKLALSSILVRVSNQDSDTRYAAVEKNIGPGDVYQQFLYAVKRLWNIKSRYHPKTWETKVLKKNILEVRKDDIAKPVGLAITSPPYPNAYEYWLYHKYRMFWLGYDPLDVKKDEIGARAHYFKKNPPTIDDFKNQMSYVMALLYDVLVDDGYACIVIGRSKIHGQIIDNAAIMVDAAQAAGFELATKLQRRIASNRKSFNLSHANIKTEHILIFAK
;
A
#
# COMPACT_ATOMS: atom_id res chain seq x y z
N MET A 1 18.35 21.49 -12.30
CA MET A 1 17.01 20.84 -12.20
C MET A 1 16.18 20.91 -13.49
N LYS A 2 16.06 22.04 -14.23
CA LYS A 2 15.23 22.12 -15.47
C LYS A 2 15.53 21.10 -16.59
N ASN A 3 16.76 20.59 -16.69
CA ASN A 3 17.13 19.59 -17.71
C ASN A 3 16.56 18.18 -17.47
N GLY A 4 16.20 17.83 -16.22
CA GLY A 4 15.66 16.51 -15.89
C GLY A 4 14.23 16.30 -16.41
N LEU A 5 13.38 17.32 -16.34
CA LEU A 5 11.97 17.21 -16.76
C LEU A 5 11.80 16.95 -18.27
N ALA A 6 12.70 17.49 -19.09
CA ALA A 6 12.70 17.22 -20.53
C ALA A 6 13.00 15.74 -20.84
N ALA A 7 13.79 15.07 -19.99
CA ALA A 7 14.09 13.65 -20.14
C ALA A 7 12.86 12.77 -19.85
N LEU A 8 11.95 13.19 -18.96
CA LEU A 8 10.73 12.44 -18.64
C LEU A 8 9.86 12.18 -19.89
N ARG A 9 9.85 13.11 -20.85
CA ARG A 9 9.08 12.97 -22.11
C ARG A 9 9.65 11.91 -23.06
N LYS A 10 10.91 11.50 -22.86
CA LYS A 10 11.59 10.47 -23.67
C LYS A 10 11.40 9.06 -23.11
N ILE A 11 10.85 8.93 -21.89
CA ILE A 11 10.62 7.64 -21.25
C ILE A 11 9.35 6.98 -21.79
N ASN A 12 9.43 5.67 -22.05
CA ASN A 12 8.25 4.85 -22.28
C ASN A 12 7.61 4.45 -20.95
N TRP A 13 6.66 5.25 -20.50
CA TRP A 13 5.94 5.05 -19.24
C TRP A 13 5.03 3.83 -19.21
N ASP A 14 4.86 3.08 -20.29
CA ASP A 14 4.10 1.82 -20.25
C ASP A 14 4.92 0.70 -19.59
N PHE A 15 6.25 0.83 -19.56
CA PHE A 15 7.21 -0.15 -19.04
C PHE A 15 6.94 -1.58 -19.55
N PRO A 16 6.97 -1.83 -20.87
CA PRO A 16 6.57 -3.11 -21.46
C PRO A 16 7.37 -4.31 -20.92
N ASN A 17 8.62 -4.09 -20.50
CA ASN A 17 9.53 -5.13 -20.02
C ASN A 17 9.57 -5.29 -18.48
N SER A 18 8.71 -4.60 -17.73
CA SER A 18 8.66 -4.76 -16.26
C SER A 18 8.38 -6.21 -15.85
N ARG A 19 9.31 -6.78 -15.07
CA ARG A 19 9.27 -8.13 -14.49
C ARG A 19 9.87 -8.07 -13.07
N LYS A 20 9.04 -7.81 -12.06
CA LYS A 20 9.46 -7.77 -10.64
C LYS A 20 8.80 -8.83 -9.75
N ALA A 21 8.59 -10.04 -10.29
CA ALA A 21 7.94 -11.15 -9.57
C ALA A 21 8.76 -11.64 -8.35
N ASP A 22 10.09 -11.52 -8.39
CA ASP A 22 11.01 -11.84 -7.29
C ASP A 22 11.68 -10.58 -6.74
N SER A 23 10.85 -9.62 -6.32
CA SER A 23 11.31 -8.38 -5.70
C SER A 23 10.63 -8.13 -4.35
N VAL A 24 11.19 -7.23 -3.57
CA VAL A 24 10.60 -6.76 -2.30
C VAL A 24 9.18 -6.21 -2.48
N HIS A 25 8.81 -5.76 -3.70
CA HIS A 25 7.46 -5.29 -4.01
C HIS A 25 6.42 -6.41 -4.07
N ALA A 26 6.84 -7.67 -4.21
CA ALA A 26 5.98 -8.83 -4.41
C ALA A 26 5.74 -9.66 -3.13
N ILE A 27 6.34 -9.30 -1.99
CA ILE A 27 6.26 -10.12 -0.76
C ILE A 27 4.84 -10.33 -0.24
N HIS A 28 3.92 -9.40 -0.51
CA HIS A 28 2.54 -9.44 -0.03
C HIS A 28 1.57 -8.96 -1.12
N PRO A 29 0.41 -9.64 -1.32
CA PRO A 29 -0.62 -9.18 -2.25
C PRO A 29 -1.18 -7.81 -1.85
N TYR A 30 -1.09 -6.83 -2.73
CA TYR A 30 -1.67 -5.49 -2.53
C TYR A 30 -2.07 -4.94 -3.89
N PRO A 31 -3.34 -5.17 -4.30
CA PRO A 31 -3.85 -4.71 -5.57
C PRO A 31 -3.97 -3.19 -5.66
N ALA A 32 -4.22 -2.67 -6.87
CA ALA A 32 -4.45 -1.25 -7.13
C ALA A 32 -3.32 -0.31 -6.64
N LYS A 33 -2.08 -0.75 -6.78
CA LYS A 33 -0.88 0.08 -6.61
C LYS A 33 -0.30 0.46 -7.97
N PHE A 34 0.41 1.60 -8.07
CA PHE A 34 1.26 1.81 -9.24
C PHE A 34 2.40 0.78 -9.26
N ILE A 35 3.01 0.63 -10.44
CA ILE A 35 4.20 -0.19 -10.59
C ILE A 35 5.42 0.57 -10.07
N SER A 36 6.36 -0.14 -9.43
CA SER A 36 7.56 0.45 -8.81
C SER A 36 8.48 1.19 -9.78
N GLU A 37 8.40 0.88 -11.07
CA GLU A 37 9.19 1.52 -12.12
C GLU A 37 8.82 3.01 -12.25
N ILE A 38 7.60 3.40 -11.87
CA ILE A 38 7.19 4.81 -11.88
C ILE A 38 7.96 5.62 -10.83
N PRO A 39 7.86 5.34 -9.51
CA PRO A 39 8.64 6.07 -8.51
C PRO A 39 10.14 5.91 -8.76
N GLN A 40 10.62 4.73 -9.15
CA GLN A 40 12.03 4.53 -9.50
C GLN A 40 12.51 5.54 -10.56
N THR A 41 11.81 5.63 -11.69
CA THR A 41 12.18 6.54 -12.79
C THR A 41 12.09 8.00 -12.38
N LEU A 42 11.07 8.38 -11.61
CA LEU A 42 10.90 9.74 -11.13
C LEU A 42 12.04 10.15 -10.18
N ILE A 43 12.41 9.28 -9.25
CA ILE A 43 13.52 9.51 -8.31
C ILE A 43 14.85 9.62 -9.07
N GLU A 44 15.12 8.73 -10.02
CA GLU A 44 16.36 8.73 -10.80
C GLU A 44 16.53 10.00 -11.66
N ILE A 45 15.43 10.55 -12.19
CA ILE A 45 15.47 11.71 -13.11
C ILE A 45 15.38 13.05 -12.37
N ILE A 46 14.52 13.13 -11.35
CA ILE A 46 14.25 14.39 -10.63
C ILE A 46 15.22 14.54 -9.46
N GLY A 47 15.45 13.46 -8.71
CA GLY A 47 16.18 13.48 -7.44
C GLY A 47 15.42 14.22 -6.34
N ALA A 48 16.05 14.33 -5.18
CA ALA A 48 15.62 15.19 -4.08
C ALA A 48 16.85 15.91 -3.51
N PRO A 49 16.73 17.15 -3.01
CA PRO A 49 17.81 17.82 -2.30
C PRO A 49 18.25 17.03 -1.05
N ASP A 50 19.49 17.26 -0.61
CA ASP A 50 20.02 16.66 0.62
C ASP A 50 19.20 17.06 1.85
N ASP A 51 19.15 16.18 2.84
CA ASP A 51 18.38 16.33 4.10
C ASP A 51 16.89 16.63 3.91
N THR A 52 16.31 16.16 2.81
CA THR A 52 14.86 16.20 2.56
C THR A 52 14.26 14.80 2.48
N TRP A 53 12.95 14.71 2.71
CA TRP A 53 12.20 13.48 2.45
C TRP A 53 11.83 13.34 0.98
N VAL A 54 11.94 12.10 0.46
CA VAL A 54 11.00 11.63 -0.57
C VAL A 54 9.71 11.20 0.12
N PHE A 55 8.59 11.81 -0.25
CA PHE A 55 7.33 11.72 0.51
C PHE A 55 6.22 11.03 -0.28
N ASP A 56 5.47 10.14 0.37
CA ASP A 56 4.27 9.53 -0.18
C ASP A 56 3.09 9.64 0.81
N PRO A 57 2.13 10.57 0.61
CA PRO A 57 0.97 10.74 1.50
C PRO A 57 -0.06 9.60 1.43
N PHE A 58 0.14 8.62 0.54
CA PHE A 58 -0.70 7.43 0.37
C PHE A 58 0.17 6.21 0.10
N CYS A 59 1.12 5.94 1.00
CA CYS A 59 2.25 5.08 0.69
C CYS A 59 1.87 3.63 0.37
N GLY A 60 0.69 3.17 0.79
CA GLY A 60 0.15 1.86 0.44
C GLY A 60 1.16 0.76 0.74
N SER A 61 1.51 -0.01 -0.28
CA SER A 61 2.51 -1.08 -0.15
C SER A 61 3.98 -0.62 -0.07
N GLY A 62 4.25 0.69 -0.01
CA GLY A 62 5.57 1.27 0.21
C GLY A 62 6.46 1.36 -1.03
N ALA A 63 5.88 1.41 -2.23
CA ALA A 63 6.65 1.35 -3.47
C ALA A 63 7.57 2.59 -3.65
N THR A 64 7.07 3.80 -3.36
CA THR A 64 7.90 5.02 -3.31
C THR A 64 9.03 4.88 -2.29
N LEU A 65 8.72 4.40 -1.09
CA LEU A 65 9.68 4.31 0.02
C LEU A 65 10.83 3.34 -0.31
N VAL A 66 10.50 2.16 -0.83
CA VAL A 66 11.49 1.15 -1.23
C VAL A 66 12.40 1.67 -2.34
N GLU A 67 11.84 2.31 -3.37
CA GLU A 67 12.65 2.83 -4.49
C GLU A 67 13.50 4.03 -4.05
N SER A 68 13.03 4.82 -3.08
CA SER A 68 13.82 5.88 -2.44
C SER A 68 15.03 5.31 -1.69
N GLN A 69 14.82 4.26 -0.89
CA GLN A 69 15.90 3.57 -0.18
C GLN A 69 16.95 2.97 -1.13
N LEU A 70 16.51 2.37 -2.23
CA LEU A 70 17.40 1.84 -3.27
C LEU A 70 18.21 2.95 -3.97
N ALA A 71 17.60 4.12 -4.17
CA ALA A 71 18.26 5.27 -4.76
C ALA A 71 19.18 6.03 -3.79
N GLY A 72 19.01 5.84 -2.47
CA GLY A 72 19.81 6.49 -1.43
C GLY A 72 19.14 7.71 -0.80
N PHE A 73 17.85 7.92 -1.05
CA PHE A 73 17.09 9.03 -0.48
C PHE A 73 16.33 8.61 0.78
N PRO A 74 16.41 9.38 1.87
CA PRO A 74 15.51 9.24 3.00
C PRO A 74 14.06 9.34 2.52
N SER A 75 13.14 8.55 3.10
CA SER A 75 11.72 8.63 2.72
C SER A 75 10.73 8.63 3.88
N MET A 76 9.58 9.25 3.66
CA MET A 76 8.46 9.21 4.61
C MET A 76 7.16 8.85 3.90
N GLY A 77 6.41 7.91 4.47
CA GLY A 77 5.12 7.48 3.97
C GLY A 77 4.02 7.65 5.00
N ILE A 78 2.81 7.99 4.53
CA ILE A 78 1.60 8.02 5.36
C ILE A 78 0.57 7.11 4.73
N ASP A 79 -0.11 6.33 5.56
CA ASP A 79 -1.30 5.59 5.13
C ASP A 79 -2.29 5.45 6.30
N LEU A 80 -3.57 5.33 5.98
CA LEU A 80 -4.61 5.04 6.96
C LEU A 80 -4.65 3.54 7.30
N ASN A 81 -4.35 2.69 6.31
CA ASN A 81 -4.53 1.25 6.42
C ASN A 81 -3.36 0.60 7.19
N PRO A 82 -3.62 -0.03 8.35
CA PRO A 82 -2.56 -0.64 9.16
C PRO A 82 -1.83 -1.77 8.44
N ILE A 83 -2.48 -2.48 7.51
CA ILE A 83 -1.83 -3.52 6.69
C ILE A 83 -0.85 -2.89 5.70
N ALA A 84 -1.20 -1.74 5.13
CA ALA A 84 -0.33 -0.97 4.25
C ALA A 84 0.90 -0.44 5.00
N CYS A 85 0.69 0.11 6.21
CA CYS A 85 1.79 0.56 7.06
C CYS A 85 2.72 -0.60 7.46
N LEU A 86 2.18 -1.72 7.95
CA LEU A 86 2.97 -2.91 8.30
C LEU A 86 3.80 -3.41 7.11
N MET A 87 3.19 -3.47 5.92
CA MET A 87 3.88 -3.81 4.68
C MET A 87 5.03 -2.85 4.37
N SER A 88 4.78 -1.55 4.46
CA SER A 88 5.77 -0.51 4.18
C SER A 88 6.93 -0.58 5.17
N GLU A 89 6.65 -0.75 6.46
CA GLU A 89 7.65 -0.85 7.52
C GLU A 89 8.56 -2.07 7.34
N VAL A 90 7.99 -3.28 7.18
CA VAL A 90 8.80 -4.51 7.01
C VAL A 90 9.64 -4.48 5.74
N LYS A 91 9.13 -3.88 4.65
CA LYS A 91 9.90 -3.72 3.42
C LYS A 91 11.09 -2.79 3.60
N THR A 92 10.92 -1.73 4.39
CA THR A 92 11.89 -0.65 4.54
C THR A 92 12.74 -0.72 5.82
N ARG A 93 12.57 -1.74 6.66
CA ARG A 93 13.46 -2.03 7.80
C ARG A 93 14.43 -3.17 7.50
N PRO A 94 15.63 -3.19 8.12
CA PRO A 94 16.48 -4.37 8.11
C PRO A 94 15.76 -5.55 8.74
N LEU A 95 16.10 -6.77 8.33
CA LEU A 95 15.45 -7.98 8.80
C LEU A 95 16.48 -8.86 9.51
N ASP A 96 16.10 -9.46 10.63
CA ASP A 96 16.95 -10.40 11.37
C ASP A 96 17.22 -11.67 10.52
N GLU A 97 18.49 -12.09 10.46
CA GLU A 97 18.91 -13.29 9.76
C GLU A 97 18.28 -14.56 10.34
N ALA A 98 17.95 -14.56 11.64
CA ALA A 98 17.32 -15.65 12.36
C ALA A 98 15.78 -15.72 12.17
N LEU A 99 15.15 -14.85 11.37
CA LEU A 99 13.69 -14.88 11.13
C LEU A 99 13.14 -16.29 10.82
N PRO A 100 13.78 -17.13 9.96
CA PRO A 100 13.28 -18.48 9.71
C PRO A 100 13.28 -19.36 10.97
N SER A 101 14.26 -19.20 11.86
CA SER A 101 14.35 -19.93 13.13
C SER A 101 13.24 -19.49 14.09
N PHE A 102 12.99 -18.18 14.20
CA PHE A 102 11.85 -17.66 14.96
C PHE A 102 10.53 -18.24 14.47
N ALA A 103 10.30 -18.27 13.15
CA ALA A 103 9.07 -18.84 12.60
C ALA A 103 8.89 -20.33 12.91
N GLN A 104 9.97 -21.12 12.90
CA GLN A 104 9.90 -22.53 13.31
C GLN A 104 9.52 -22.68 14.79
N LYS A 105 10.10 -21.86 15.68
CA LYS A 105 9.75 -21.84 17.10
C LYS A 105 8.29 -21.45 17.33
N VAL A 106 7.81 -20.42 16.62
CA VAL A 106 6.42 -19.98 16.66
C VAL A 106 5.47 -21.10 16.23
N VAL A 107 5.74 -21.79 15.12
CA VAL A 107 4.90 -22.91 14.67
C VAL A 107 4.95 -24.09 15.63
N ALA A 108 6.13 -24.44 16.15
CA ALA A 108 6.26 -25.52 17.13
C ALA A 108 5.45 -25.22 18.40
N LYS A 109 5.51 -23.98 18.89
CA LYS A 109 4.71 -23.52 20.02
C LYS A 109 3.21 -23.54 19.72
N ALA A 110 2.78 -23.01 18.58
CA ALA A 110 1.37 -23.00 18.19
C ALA A 110 0.77 -24.41 18.08
N ARG A 111 1.54 -25.38 17.58
CA ARG A 111 1.14 -26.80 17.48
C ARG A 111 1.08 -27.51 18.83
N ASN A 112 2.06 -27.26 19.69
CA ASN A 112 2.20 -27.95 20.98
C ASN A 112 1.45 -27.25 22.12
N GLY A 113 0.92 -26.05 21.88
CA GLY A 113 0.21 -25.27 22.87
C GLY A 113 -1.08 -25.94 23.32
N GLY A 114 -1.15 -26.32 24.59
CA GLY A 114 -2.41 -26.58 25.28
C GLY A 114 -3.01 -25.26 25.78
N GLY A 115 -4.33 -25.09 25.70
CA GLY A 115 -5.00 -23.88 26.18
C GLY A 115 -6.28 -23.56 25.41
N GLU A 116 -7.03 -22.61 25.94
CA GLU A 116 -8.24 -22.08 25.29
C GLU A 116 -7.85 -21.22 24.09
N ILE A 117 -8.46 -21.51 22.93
CA ILE A 117 -8.23 -20.76 21.71
C ILE A 117 -9.08 -19.49 21.75
N THR A 118 -8.44 -18.33 21.79
CA THR A 118 -9.16 -17.05 21.67
C THR A 118 -9.17 -16.62 20.21
N VAL A 119 -10.35 -16.55 19.63
CA VAL A 119 -10.55 -16.04 18.27
C VAL A 119 -11.09 -14.60 18.35
N PRO A 120 -10.54 -13.63 17.60
CA PRO A 120 -11.10 -12.28 17.54
C PRO A 120 -12.57 -12.29 17.11
N LYS A 121 -13.32 -11.24 17.47
CA LYS A 121 -14.72 -11.09 17.02
C LYS A 121 -14.75 -10.74 15.53
N ILE A 122 -14.83 -11.76 14.68
CA ILE A 122 -14.87 -11.62 13.22
C ILE A 122 -16.31 -11.86 12.71
N PRO A 123 -16.94 -10.90 12.02
CA PRO A 123 -18.27 -11.09 11.45
C PRO A 123 -18.32 -12.24 10.44
N ASN A 124 -19.27 -13.17 10.62
CA ASN A 124 -19.50 -14.34 9.78
C ASN A 124 -18.24 -15.23 9.61
N LEU A 125 -17.46 -15.42 10.67
CA LEU A 125 -16.18 -16.13 10.59
C LEU A 125 -16.26 -17.50 9.89
N ASP A 126 -17.22 -18.35 10.27
CA ASP A 126 -17.40 -19.69 9.72
C ASP A 126 -17.73 -19.71 8.22
N HIS A 127 -18.30 -18.63 7.70
CA HIS A 127 -18.52 -18.48 6.27
C HIS A 127 -17.20 -18.26 5.52
N TRP A 128 -16.23 -17.56 6.14
CA TRP A 128 -14.99 -17.13 5.51
C TRP A 128 -13.78 -18.01 5.83
N PHE A 129 -13.76 -18.71 6.95
CA PHE A 129 -12.63 -19.53 7.37
C PHE A 129 -13.15 -20.89 7.83
N LYS A 130 -12.53 -21.97 7.34
CA LYS A 130 -12.80 -23.32 7.83
C LYS A 130 -12.32 -23.48 9.28
N PRO A 131 -12.95 -24.34 10.09
CA PRO A 131 -12.59 -24.53 11.50
C PRO A 131 -11.08 -24.75 11.73
N GLU A 132 -10.45 -25.57 10.89
CA GLU A 132 -9.02 -25.86 10.95
C GLU A 132 -8.18 -24.60 10.74
N ALA A 133 -8.54 -23.78 9.76
CA ALA A 133 -7.85 -22.53 9.49
C ALA A 133 -8.05 -21.50 10.62
N GLN A 134 -9.25 -21.44 11.21
CA GLN A 134 -9.53 -20.56 12.35
C GLN A 134 -8.64 -20.93 13.55
N GLU A 135 -8.60 -22.22 13.91
CA GLU A 135 -7.80 -22.71 15.02
C GLU A 135 -6.31 -22.43 14.82
N GLU A 136 -5.76 -22.74 13.64
CA GLU A 136 -4.33 -22.55 13.38
C GLU A 136 -3.90 -21.08 13.37
N VAL A 137 -4.71 -20.19 12.79
CA VAL A 137 -4.44 -18.75 12.83
C VAL A 137 -4.52 -18.23 14.26
N ALA A 138 -5.55 -18.64 15.02
CA ALA A 138 -5.75 -18.23 16.41
C ALA A 138 -4.65 -18.75 17.36
N ARG A 139 -3.99 -19.87 17.03
CA ARG A 139 -2.82 -20.36 17.77
C ARG A 139 -1.51 -19.68 17.35
N LEU A 140 -1.37 -19.30 16.08
CA LEU A 140 -0.19 -18.59 15.58
C LEU A 140 -0.05 -17.19 16.17
N LEU A 141 -1.13 -16.44 16.24
CA LEU A 141 -1.12 -15.03 16.67
C LEU A 141 -0.47 -14.81 18.05
N PRO A 142 -0.93 -15.46 19.15
CA PRO A 142 -0.30 -15.26 20.46
C PRO A 142 1.16 -15.74 20.46
N ALA A 143 1.48 -16.82 19.75
CA ALA A 143 2.87 -17.28 19.63
C ALA A 143 3.78 -16.28 18.89
N ILE A 144 3.23 -15.52 17.93
CA ILE A 144 3.94 -14.41 17.27
C ILE A 144 4.08 -13.22 18.25
N GLU A 145 3.03 -12.89 18.99
CA GLU A 145 3.00 -11.75 19.93
C GLU A 145 3.99 -11.89 21.10
N GLU A 146 4.36 -13.12 21.45
CA GLU A 146 5.41 -13.37 22.44
C GLU A 146 6.84 -13.14 21.95
N VAL A 147 7.05 -12.94 20.64
CA VAL A 147 8.36 -12.58 20.12
C VAL A 147 8.69 -11.15 20.53
N GLU A 148 9.72 -10.99 21.36
CA GLU A 148 10.14 -9.70 21.95
C GLU A 148 10.68 -8.70 20.91
N ASP A 149 11.41 -9.18 19.90
CA ASP A 149 11.91 -8.33 18.83
C ASP A 149 10.75 -7.88 17.93
N ILE A 150 10.43 -6.60 18.00
CA ILE A 150 9.30 -6.01 17.27
C ILE A 150 9.47 -6.09 15.75
N ILE A 151 10.70 -6.03 15.23
CA ILE A 151 10.98 -6.13 13.79
C ILE A 151 10.70 -7.56 13.33
N VAL A 152 11.15 -8.56 14.09
CA VAL A 152 10.85 -9.97 13.83
C VAL A 152 9.36 -10.22 13.95
N GLN A 153 8.72 -9.71 15.01
CA GLN A 153 7.29 -9.83 15.23
C GLN A 153 6.47 -9.26 14.06
N ASP A 154 6.79 -8.06 13.59
CA ASP A 154 6.13 -7.42 12.45
C ASP A 154 6.33 -8.22 11.16
N ALA A 155 7.52 -8.76 10.92
CA ALA A 155 7.79 -9.61 9.77
C ALA A 155 6.97 -10.91 9.79
N LEU A 156 6.80 -11.53 10.96
CA LEU A 156 5.94 -12.70 11.16
C LEU A 156 4.47 -12.34 10.97
N LYS A 157 3.99 -11.23 11.56
CA LYS A 157 2.62 -10.71 11.35
C LYS A 157 2.35 -10.44 9.86
N LEU A 158 3.32 -9.88 9.14
CA LEU A 158 3.20 -9.65 7.70
C LEU A 158 3.13 -10.96 6.91
N ALA A 159 3.95 -11.95 7.26
CA ALA A 159 3.93 -13.26 6.62
C ALA A 159 2.57 -13.96 6.83
N LEU A 160 2.04 -13.95 8.06
CA LEU A 160 0.70 -14.46 8.37
C LEU A 160 -0.36 -13.69 7.58
N SER A 161 -0.33 -12.35 7.62
CA SER A 161 -1.25 -11.53 6.84
C SER A 161 -1.27 -11.99 5.39
N SER A 162 -0.10 -12.11 4.75
CA SER A 162 0.06 -12.42 3.32
C SER A 162 -0.70 -13.66 2.85
N ILE A 163 -0.92 -14.64 3.74
CA ILE A 163 -1.59 -15.91 3.43
C ILE A 163 -3.09 -15.92 3.77
N LEU A 164 -3.61 -14.96 4.54
CA LEU A 164 -4.98 -15.03 5.08
C LEU A 164 -6.06 -15.18 4.00
N VAL A 165 -5.93 -14.52 2.84
CA VAL A 165 -6.88 -14.72 1.73
C VAL A 165 -6.75 -16.14 1.15
N ARG A 166 -5.54 -16.68 1.06
CA ARG A 166 -5.27 -18.03 0.53
C ARG A 166 -5.86 -19.12 1.43
N VAL A 167 -5.76 -18.96 2.75
CA VAL A 167 -6.28 -19.89 3.76
C VAL A 167 -7.70 -19.53 4.23
N SER A 168 -8.43 -18.76 3.42
CA SER A 168 -9.84 -18.42 3.63
C SER A 168 -10.66 -18.80 2.41
N ASN A 169 -11.97 -18.83 2.55
CA ASN A 169 -12.93 -18.97 1.46
C ASN A 169 -13.02 -17.73 0.56
N GLN A 170 -12.33 -16.61 0.85
CA GLN A 170 -12.34 -15.46 -0.07
C GLN A 170 -11.62 -15.79 -1.38
N ASP A 171 -12.32 -15.68 -2.52
CA ASP A 171 -11.82 -16.04 -3.86
C ASP A 171 -10.42 -15.48 -4.14
N SER A 172 -10.25 -14.16 -4.07
CA SER A 172 -8.94 -13.53 -4.27
C SER A 172 -8.83 -12.16 -3.59
N ASP A 173 -7.64 -11.56 -3.63
CA ASP A 173 -7.41 -10.17 -3.16
C ASP A 173 -8.17 -9.12 -4.01
N THR A 174 -8.77 -9.53 -5.13
CA THR A 174 -9.51 -8.63 -6.04
C THR A 174 -10.96 -9.06 -6.28
N ARG A 175 -11.38 -10.22 -5.77
CA ARG A 175 -12.78 -10.66 -5.80
C ARG A 175 -13.28 -11.04 -4.41
N TYR A 176 -14.17 -10.21 -3.87
CA TYR A 176 -14.84 -10.45 -2.59
C TYR A 176 -16.06 -11.35 -2.79
N ALA A 177 -15.80 -12.64 -2.92
CA ALA A 177 -16.81 -13.71 -2.99
C ALA A 177 -16.29 -14.91 -2.22
N ALA A 178 -17.18 -15.65 -1.56
CA ALA A 178 -16.82 -16.91 -0.93
C ALA A 178 -16.80 -18.03 -1.98
N VAL A 179 -15.73 -18.81 -1.98
CA VAL A 179 -15.53 -20.03 -2.76
C VAL A 179 -15.02 -21.11 -1.83
N GLU A 180 -15.39 -22.35 -2.09
CA GLU A 180 -14.85 -23.47 -1.33
C GLU A 180 -13.40 -23.73 -1.75
N LYS A 181 -12.48 -23.64 -0.78
CA LYS A 181 -11.07 -24.00 -0.98
C LYS A 181 -10.73 -25.27 -0.22
N ASN A 182 -9.82 -26.06 -0.76
CA ASN A 182 -9.29 -27.22 -0.04
C ASN A 182 -8.20 -26.73 0.93
N ILE A 183 -8.57 -26.58 2.20
CA ILE A 183 -7.69 -26.18 3.31
C ILE A 183 -7.89 -27.25 4.38
N GLY A 184 -6.84 -28.00 4.67
CA GLY A 184 -6.83 -29.05 5.68
C GLY A 184 -5.96 -28.70 6.90
N PRO A 185 -5.96 -29.57 7.92
CA PRO A 185 -5.08 -29.43 9.07
C PRO A 185 -3.60 -29.37 8.64
N GLY A 186 -2.88 -28.39 9.17
CA GLY A 186 -1.47 -28.14 8.93
C GLY A 186 -1.19 -27.11 7.86
N ASP A 187 -2.16 -26.79 7.00
CA ASP A 187 -1.95 -25.96 5.81
C ASP A 187 -1.61 -24.51 6.17
N VAL A 188 -2.20 -23.93 7.22
CA VAL A 188 -1.87 -22.56 7.62
C VAL A 188 -0.41 -22.48 8.06
N TYR A 189 0.04 -23.43 8.89
CA TYR A 189 1.44 -23.48 9.34
C TYR A 189 2.42 -23.64 8.16
N GLN A 190 2.10 -24.50 7.19
CA GLN A 190 2.95 -24.70 6.02
C GLN A 190 3.03 -23.43 5.16
N GLN A 191 1.88 -22.81 4.87
CA GLN A 191 1.81 -21.57 4.10
C GLN A 191 2.52 -20.42 4.82
N PHE A 192 2.41 -20.35 6.15
CA PHE A 192 3.08 -19.37 6.98
C PHE A 192 4.60 -19.49 6.90
N LEU A 193 5.15 -20.70 7.11
CA LEU A 193 6.59 -20.95 6.99
C LEU A 193 7.10 -20.66 5.57
N TYR A 194 6.32 -21.01 4.55
CA TYR A 194 6.65 -20.67 3.16
C TYR A 194 6.70 -19.14 2.94
N ALA A 195 5.71 -18.40 3.46
CA ALA A 195 5.66 -16.95 3.36
C ALA A 195 6.85 -16.29 4.07
N VAL A 196 7.21 -16.76 5.27
CA VAL A 196 8.40 -16.31 6.01
C VAL A 196 9.68 -16.57 5.22
N LYS A 197 9.87 -17.80 4.72
CA LYS A 197 11.07 -18.16 3.94
C LYS A 197 11.18 -17.31 2.68
N ARG A 198 10.07 -17.06 2.00
CA ARG A 198 10.02 -16.19 0.82
C ARG A 198 10.39 -14.75 1.16
N LEU A 199 9.84 -14.19 2.24
CA LEU A 199 10.18 -12.86 2.74
C LEU A 199 11.69 -12.76 3.03
N TRP A 200 12.22 -13.71 3.80
CA TRP A 200 13.63 -13.75 4.16
C TRP A 200 14.54 -13.85 2.93
N ASN A 201 14.26 -14.76 1.99
CA ASN A 201 15.04 -14.92 0.76
C ASN A 201 15.06 -13.65 -0.11
N ILE A 202 13.97 -12.88 -0.14
CA ILE A 202 13.91 -11.62 -0.88
C ILE A 202 14.69 -10.53 -0.15
N LYS A 203 14.50 -10.42 1.17
CA LYS A 203 15.15 -9.39 2.01
C LYS A 203 16.64 -9.62 2.20
N SER A 204 17.12 -10.87 2.20
CA SER A 204 18.56 -11.19 2.28
C SER A 204 19.35 -10.71 1.06
N ARG A 205 18.67 -10.53 -0.09
CA ARG A 205 19.24 -9.97 -1.33
C ARG A 205 18.95 -8.47 -1.49
N TYR A 206 18.27 -7.86 -0.53
CA TYR A 206 17.86 -6.46 -0.58
C TYR A 206 18.90 -5.59 0.16
N HIS A 207 19.71 -4.87 -0.61
CA HIS A 207 20.77 -3.99 -0.10
C HIS A 207 20.47 -2.54 -0.53
N PRO A 208 19.63 -1.81 0.22
CA PRO A 208 19.37 -0.41 -0.09
C PRO A 208 20.60 0.45 0.21
N LYS A 209 20.66 1.63 -0.42
CA LYS A 209 21.72 2.61 -0.16
C LYS A 209 21.50 3.38 1.15
N THR A 210 20.27 3.38 1.67
CA THR A 210 19.92 3.95 2.98
C THR A 210 18.77 3.16 3.63
N TRP A 211 18.72 3.19 4.96
CA TRP A 211 17.62 2.64 5.76
C TRP A 211 16.73 3.73 6.38
N GLU A 212 17.04 5.01 6.13
CA GLU A 212 16.29 6.12 6.72
C GLU A 212 14.89 6.21 6.11
N THR A 213 13.92 5.61 6.78
CA THR A 213 12.52 5.61 6.34
C THR A 213 11.57 5.66 7.50
N LYS A 214 10.55 6.51 7.40
CA LYS A 214 9.49 6.65 8.40
C LYS A 214 8.14 6.31 7.77
N VAL A 215 7.33 5.52 8.47
CA VAL A 215 5.94 5.26 8.11
C VAL A 215 5.06 5.78 9.24
N LEU A 216 4.02 6.53 8.89
CA LEU A 216 3.06 7.05 9.85
C LEU A 216 1.66 6.52 9.51
N LYS A 217 1.09 5.72 10.41
CA LYS A 217 -0.30 5.29 10.33
C LYS A 217 -1.21 6.43 10.78
N LYS A 218 -1.76 7.20 9.84
CA LYS A 218 -2.62 8.36 10.11
C LYS A 218 -3.52 8.65 8.92
N ASN A 219 -4.72 9.16 9.19
CA ASN A 219 -5.55 9.73 8.15
C ASN A 219 -4.84 10.97 7.57
N ILE A 220 -4.56 10.99 6.27
CA ILE A 220 -3.87 12.10 5.62
C ILE A 220 -4.59 13.45 5.85
N LEU A 221 -5.91 13.44 5.98
CA LEU A 221 -6.72 14.65 6.21
C LEU A 221 -6.55 15.24 7.62
N GLU A 222 -5.90 14.51 8.51
CA GLU A 222 -5.57 14.92 9.88
C GLU A 222 -4.06 15.22 10.06
N VAL A 223 -3.25 15.01 9.01
CA VAL A 223 -1.81 15.27 9.03
C VAL A 223 -1.55 16.76 8.93
N ARG A 224 -0.73 17.30 9.81
CA ARG A 224 -0.24 18.68 9.82
C ARG A 224 1.25 18.70 9.45
N LYS A 225 1.76 19.88 9.12
CA LYS A 225 3.18 20.10 8.83
C LYS A 225 4.10 19.50 9.90
N ASP A 226 3.76 19.68 11.18
CA ASP A 226 4.56 19.22 12.32
C ASP A 226 4.66 17.70 12.45
N ASP A 227 3.76 16.93 11.81
CA ASP A 227 3.90 15.48 11.73
C ASP A 227 5.08 15.06 10.81
N ILE A 228 5.51 15.96 9.91
CA ILE A 228 6.53 15.76 8.88
C ILE A 228 7.83 16.44 9.34
N ALA A 229 8.68 15.66 10.00
CA ALA A 229 9.84 16.16 10.76
C ALA A 229 10.97 16.82 9.93
N LYS A 230 10.99 16.65 8.60
CA LYS A 230 11.95 17.27 7.70
C LYS A 230 11.21 17.86 6.50
N PRO A 231 11.74 18.90 5.84
CA PRO A 231 11.17 19.37 4.58
C PRO A 231 11.14 18.24 3.53
N VAL A 232 10.19 18.33 2.60
CA VAL A 232 10.02 17.38 1.50
C VAL A 232 10.74 17.92 0.27
N GLY A 233 11.56 17.10 -0.38
CA GLY A 233 12.24 17.46 -1.63
C GLY A 233 11.47 17.01 -2.86
N LEU A 234 10.85 15.84 -2.76
CA LEU A 234 10.12 15.19 -3.83
C LEU A 234 8.94 14.42 -3.24
N ALA A 235 7.71 14.75 -3.64
CA ALA A 235 6.55 13.93 -3.33
C ALA A 235 6.21 13.02 -4.51
N ILE A 236 5.97 11.73 -4.28
CA ILE A 236 5.53 10.79 -5.31
C ILE A 236 4.42 9.93 -4.74
N THR A 237 3.25 9.93 -5.40
CA THR A 237 2.11 9.19 -4.88
C THR A 237 1.10 8.79 -5.95
N SER A 238 0.24 7.85 -5.60
CA SER A 238 -1.01 7.55 -6.32
C SER A 238 -2.15 7.58 -5.31
N PRO A 239 -2.91 8.68 -5.24
CA PRO A 239 -3.98 8.78 -4.27
C PRO A 239 -5.07 7.74 -4.59
N PRO A 240 -5.79 7.23 -3.58
CA PRO A 240 -7.02 6.48 -3.83
C PRO A 240 -8.02 7.41 -4.52
N TYR A 241 -8.61 6.95 -5.62
CA TYR A 241 -9.63 7.72 -6.36
C TYR A 241 -10.94 6.92 -6.47
N PRO A 242 -12.09 7.62 -6.64
CA PRO A 242 -13.40 6.98 -6.54
C PRO A 242 -13.55 5.76 -7.45
N ASN A 243 -14.09 4.66 -6.92
CA ASN A 243 -14.32 3.40 -7.63
C ASN A 243 -13.05 2.69 -8.17
N ALA A 244 -11.86 3.00 -7.64
CA ALA A 244 -10.63 2.28 -8.00
C ALA A 244 -10.54 0.90 -7.32
N TYR A 245 -10.61 0.87 -5.99
CA TYR A 245 -10.51 -0.32 -5.14
C TYR A 245 -11.00 0.02 -3.72
N GLU A 246 -11.49 -0.98 -2.98
CA GLU A 246 -11.95 -0.81 -1.58
C GLU A 246 -10.94 -1.47 -0.63
N TYR A 247 -9.85 -0.77 -0.27
CA TYR A 247 -8.75 -1.36 0.49
C TYR A 247 -9.23 -1.89 1.85
N TRP A 248 -10.15 -1.19 2.53
CA TRP A 248 -10.73 -1.67 3.79
C TRP A 248 -11.40 -3.04 3.60
N LEU A 249 -12.20 -3.22 2.55
CA LEU A 249 -13.03 -4.40 2.33
C LEU A 249 -12.17 -5.63 2.07
N TYR A 250 -11.17 -5.49 1.19
CA TYR A 250 -10.33 -6.61 0.78
C TYR A 250 -9.26 -6.98 1.83
N HIS A 251 -8.91 -6.04 2.72
CA HIS A 251 -7.98 -6.28 3.81
C HIS A 251 -8.65 -6.52 5.17
N LYS A 252 -9.99 -6.46 5.29
CA LYS A 252 -10.69 -6.56 6.58
C LYS A 252 -10.38 -7.79 7.40
N TYR A 253 -10.26 -8.98 6.77
CA TYR A 253 -9.94 -10.19 7.53
C TYR A 253 -8.49 -10.18 8.01
N ARG A 254 -7.59 -9.55 7.25
CA ARG A 254 -6.21 -9.31 7.70
C ARG A 254 -6.19 -8.37 8.92
N MET A 255 -7.00 -7.31 8.88
CA MET A 255 -7.15 -6.37 9.99
C MET A 255 -7.71 -7.05 11.24
N PHE A 256 -8.85 -7.74 11.10
CA PHE A 256 -9.48 -8.44 12.22
C PHE A 256 -8.55 -9.45 12.90
N TRP A 257 -7.88 -10.30 12.11
CA TRP A 257 -6.95 -11.29 12.67
C TRP A 257 -5.75 -10.65 13.36
N LEU A 258 -5.24 -9.52 12.85
CA LEU A 258 -4.13 -8.81 13.48
C LEU A 258 -4.55 -7.80 14.57
N GLY A 259 -5.81 -7.86 15.03
CA GLY A 259 -6.29 -7.03 16.14
C GLY A 259 -6.64 -5.58 15.78
N TYR A 260 -6.75 -5.25 14.49
CA TYR A 260 -7.19 -3.94 14.02
C TYR A 260 -8.69 -3.90 13.76
N ASP A 261 -9.31 -2.72 13.90
CA ASP A 261 -10.69 -2.49 13.50
C ASP A 261 -10.77 -2.03 12.03
N PRO A 262 -11.29 -2.87 11.10
CA PRO A 262 -11.48 -2.45 9.71
C PRO A 262 -12.58 -1.41 9.53
N LEU A 263 -13.46 -1.18 10.51
CA LEU A 263 -14.49 -0.14 10.44
C LEU A 263 -13.90 1.26 10.62
N ASP A 264 -12.82 1.40 11.39
CA ASP A 264 -12.08 2.66 11.50
C ASP A 264 -11.48 3.05 10.15
N VAL A 265 -10.83 2.09 9.47
CA VAL A 265 -10.28 2.31 8.11
C VAL A 265 -11.41 2.59 7.13
N LYS A 266 -12.50 1.81 7.19
CA LYS A 266 -13.66 2.01 6.32
C LYS A 266 -14.18 3.43 6.42
N LYS A 267 -14.36 3.95 7.66
CA LYS A 267 -14.96 5.26 7.93
C LYS A 267 -14.18 6.39 7.26
N ASP A 268 -12.86 6.33 7.29
CA ASP A 268 -11.99 7.42 6.85
C ASP A 268 -11.33 7.17 5.48
N GLU A 269 -11.60 6.02 4.82
CA GLU A 269 -11.08 5.70 3.50
C GLU A 269 -11.62 6.66 2.41
N ILE A 270 -10.69 7.32 1.73
CA ILE A 270 -10.97 8.16 0.56
C ILE A 270 -11.36 7.27 -0.64
N GLY A 271 -12.44 7.63 -1.32
CA GLY A 271 -12.85 6.95 -2.56
C GLY A 271 -13.59 5.62 -2.38
N ALA A 272 -13.84 5.17 -1.14
CA ALA A 272 -14.53 3.92 -0.83
C ALA A 272 -15.97 3.89 -1.40
N ARG A 273 -16.30 2.86 -2.20
CA ARG A 273 -17.60 2.73 -2.87
C ARG A 273 -18.76 2.70 -1.89
N ALA A 274 -18.60 2.02 -0.75
CA ALA A 274 -19.60 1.97 0.32
C ALA A 274 -20.02 3.36 0.86
N HIS A 275 -19.17 4.37 0.74
CA HIS A 275 -19.54 5.73 1.12
C HIS A 275 -20.57 6.32 0.15
N TYR A 276 -20.45 6.03 -1.14
CA TYR A 276 -21.35 6.51 -2.20
C TYR A 276 -22.74 5.84 -2.22
N PHE A 277 -23.04 4.94 -1.28
CA PHE A 277 -24.36 4.30 -1.12
C PHE A 277 -25.05 4.63 0.21
N LYS A 278 -24.51 5.57 1.00
CA LYS A 278 -25.18 6.11 2.19
C LYS A 278 -26.37 7.00 1.78
N LYS A 279 -27.29 7.27 2.73
CA LYS A 279 -28.48 8.12 2.52
C LYS A 279 -28.11 9.53 2.01
N ASN A 280 -26.89 10.00 2.33
CA ASN A 280 -26.20 11.14 1.73
C ASN A 280 -24.80 10.67 1.27
N PRO A 281 -24.64 10.25 0.01
CA PRO A 281 -23.35 9.76 -0.47
C PRO A 281 -22.37 10.92 -0.61
N PRO A 282 -21.06 10.74 -0.35
CA PRO A 282 -20.07 11.69 -0.79
C PRO A 282 -20.23 11.92 -2.29
N THR A 283 -19.98 13.14 -2.69
CA THR A 283 -20.04 13.59 -4.07
C THR A 283 -18.63 13.66 -4.63
N ILE A 284 -18.53 14.00 -5.90
CA ILE A 284 -17.23 14.36 -6.47
C ILE A 284 -16.61 15.57 -5.76
N ASP A 285 -17.42 16.46 -5.17
CA ASP A 285 -16.93 17.64 -4.47
C ASP A 285 -16.26 17.29 -3.14
N ASP A 286 -16.67 16.21 -2.48
CA ASP A 286 -15.94 15.69 -1.32
C ASP A 286 -14.53 15.23 -1.72
N PHE A 287 -14.41 14.50 -2.83
CA PHE A 287 -13.11 14.10 -3.36
C PHE A 287 -12.26 15.32 -3.76
N LYS A 288 -12.85 16.34 -4.39
CA LYS A 288 -12.15 17.60 -4.69
C LYS A 288 -11.63 18.25 -3.41
N ASN A 289 -12.45 18.41 -2.39
CA ASN A 289 -12.06 19.02 -1.11
C ASN A 289 -10.93 18.25 -0.43
N GLN A 290 -11.00 16.91 -0.45
CA GLN A 290 -9.95 16.03 0.07
C GLN A 290 -8.63 16.22 -0.70
N MET A 291 -8.68 16.27 -2.03
CA MET A 291 -7.47 16.48 -2.84
C MET A 291 -6.93 17.91 -2.71
N SER A 292 -7.79 18.92 -2.55
CA SER A 292 -7.36 20.29 -2.22
C SER A 292 -6.61 20.36 -0.89
N TYR A 293 -7.10 19.66 0.14
CA TYR A 293 -6.38 19.56 1.41
C TYR A 293 -5.00 18.92 1.23
N VAL A 294 -4.93 17.80 0.52
CA VAL A 294 -3.66 17.08 0.27
C VAL A 294 -2.69 17.96 -0.51
N MET A 295 -3.15 18.64 -1.57
CA MET A 295 -2.30 19.54 -2.35
C MET A 295 -1.81 20.73 -1.53
N ALA A 296 -2.65 21.32 -0.67
CA ALA A 296 -2.23 22.39 0.23
C ALA A 296 -1.17 21.91 1.23
N LEU A 297 -1.35 20.73 1.84
CA LEU A 297 -0.35 20.13 2.72
C LEU A 297 0.97 19.88 1.98
N LEU A 298 0.91 19.29 0.78
CA LEU A 298 2.11 19.05 -0.05
C LEU A 298 2.82 20.36 -0.37
N TYR A 299 2.10 21.42 -0.74
CA TYR A 299 2.71 22.72 -1.01
C TYR A 299 3.41 23.28 0.24
N ASP A 300 2.81 23.17 1.42
CA ASP A 300 3.38 23.72 2.66
C ASP A 300 4.66 23.00 3.11
N VAL A 301 4.77 21.69 2.86
CA VAL A 301 5.93 20.89 3.32
C VAL A 301 7.04 20.73 2.28
N LEU A 302 6.76 20.97 1.00
CA LEU A 302 7.74 20.88 -0.07
C LEU A 302 8.72 22.06 -0.02
N VAL A 303 9.99 21.84 -0.31
CA VAL A 303 10.99 22.91 -0.47
C VAL A 303 10.72 23.73 -1.73
N ASP A 304 11.28 24.95 -1.77
CA ASP A 304 11.34 25.73 -3.00
C ASP A 304 12.13 24.95 -4.07
N ASP A 305 11.69 24.98 -5.33
CA ASP A 305 12.16 24.13 -6.43
C ASP A 305 11.87 22.62 -6.30
N GLY A 306 11.15 22.18 -5.27
CA GLY A 306 10.72 20.79 -5.10
C GLY A 306 9.60 20.40 -6.06
N TYR A 307 9.39 19.08 -6.22
CA TYR A 307 8.36 18.55 -7.13
C TYR A 307 7.33 17.65 -6.43
N ALA A 308 6.08 17.73 -6.86
CA ALA A 308 5.03 16.78 -6.53
C ALA A 308 4.61 15.98 -7.78
N CYS A 309 4.79 14.66 -7.72
CA CYS A 309 4.50 13.73 -8.80
C CYS A 309 3.31 12.84 -8.45
N ILE A 310 2.22 12.92 -9.22
CA ILE A 310 0.94 12.28 -8.91
C ILE A 310 0.52 11.37 -10.06
N VAL A 311 0.38 10.09 -9.76
CA VAL A 311 -0.14 9.08 -10.69
C VAL A 311 -1.63 8.91 -10.45
N ILE A 312 -2.44 9.24 -11.46
CA ILE A 312 -3.90 9.20 -11.30
C ILE A 312 -4.63 8.69 -12.54
N GLY A 313 -5.50 7.71 -12.32
CA GLY A 313 -6.40 7.15 -13.33
C GLY A 313 -7.70 7.94 -13.46
N ARG A 314 -8.51 7.61 -14.47
CA ARG A 314 -9.89 8.10 -14.55
C ARG A 314 -10.80 7.31 -13.63
N SER A 315 -11.88 7.91 -13.17
CA SER A 315 -12.96 7.21 -12.44
C SER A 315 -14.24 7.18 -13.25
N LYS A 316 -15.12 6.23 -12.94
CA LYS A 316 -16.49 6.21 -13.46
C LYS A 316 -17.46 6.17 -12.29
N ILE A 317 -18.29 7.21 -12.13
CA ILE A 317 -19.29 7.33 -11.06
C ILE A 317 -20.66 7.46 -11.72
N HIS A 318 -21.61 6.59 -11.37
CA HIS A 318 -22.97 6.57 -11.94
C HIS A 318 -23.03 6.69 -13.48
N GLY A 319 -22.11 6.04 -14.19
CA GLY A 319 -22.07 6.10 -15.66
C GLY A 319 -21.23 7.25 -16.23
N GLN A 320 -20.96 8.29 -15.44
CA GLN A 320 -20.19 9.47 -15.86
C GLN A 320 -18.69 9.27 -15.66
N ILE A 321 -17.91 9.70 -16.63
CA ILE A 321 -16.44 9.68 -16.54
C ILE A 321 -16.01 10.91 -15.76
N ILE A 322 -15.22 10.69 -14.72
CA ILE A 322 -14.61 11.73 -13.92
C ILE A 322 -13.15 11.88 -14.35
N ASP A 323 -12.77 13.10 -14.73
CA ASP A 323 -11.38 13.44 -15.02
C ASP A 323 -10.64 13.83 -13.73
N ASN A 324 -10.19 12.81 -13.00
CA ASN A 324 -9.43 13.03 -11.78
C ASN A 324 -8.12 13.80 -12.04
N ALA A 325 -7.55 13.73 -13.25
CA ALA A 325 -6.35 14.49 -13.57
C ALA A 325 -6.65 15.99 -13.63
N ALA A 326 -7.82 16.41 -14.13
CA ALA A 326 -8.25 17.80 -14.08
C ALA A 326 -8.46 18.26 -12.63
N ILE A 327 -9.15 17.45 -11.82
CA ILE A 327 -9.35 17.74 -10.39
C ILE A 327 -8.03 17.96 -9.65
N MET A 328 -7.03 17.10 -9.89
CA MET A 328 -5.71 17.25 -9.28
C MET A 328 -4.99 18.51 -9.75
N VAL A 329 -5.11 18.89 -11.03
CA VAL A 329 -4.51 20.13 -11.55
C VAL A 329 -5.16 21.35 -10.90
N ASP A 330 -6.48 21.40 -10.82
CA ASP A 330 -7.21 22.52 -10.19
C ASP A 330 -6.83 22.65 -8.71
N ALA A 331 -6.78 21.52 -7.98
CA ALA A 331 -6.38 21.48 -6.58
C ALA A 331 -4.92 21.93 -6.37
N ALA A 332 -4.02 21.52 -7.27
CA ALA A 332 -2.61 21.90 -7.21
C ALA A 332 -2.41 23.39 -7.47
N GLN A 333 -3.05 23.94 -8.51
CA GLN A 333 -2.97 25.35 -8.86
C GLN A 333 -3.55 26.24 -7.75
N ALA A 334 -4.66 25.84 -7.14
CA ALA A 334 -5.24 26.54 -6.01
C ALA A 334 -4.32 26.56 -4.78
N ALA A 335 -3.48 25.55 -4.60
CA ALA A 335 -2.47 25.49 -3.54
C ALA A 335 -1.21 26.31 -3.85
N GLY A 336 -0.99 26.71 -5.12
CA GLY A 336 0.17 27.49 -5.55
C GLY A 336 1.16 26.75 -6.46
N PHE A 337 0.89 25.50 -6.82
CA PHE A 337 1.76 24.73 -7.71
C PHE A 337 1.63 25.16 -9.19
N GLU A 338 2.73 25.07 -9.92
CA GLU A 338 2.75 25.12 -11.38
C GLU A 338 2.79 23.72 -12.00
N LEU A 339 1.94 23.44 -13.00
CA LEU A 339 2.00 22.18 -13.74
C LEU A 339 3.21 22.17 -14.68
N ALA A 340 4.29 21.53 -14.26
CA ALA A 340 5.53 21.45 -15.02
C ALA A 340 5.43 20.48 -16.21
N THR A 341 4.80 19.32 -16.03
CA THR A 341 4.48 18.42 -17.15
C THR A 341 3.34 17.47 -16.83
N LYS A 342 2.61 17.06 -17.87
CA LYS A 342 1.55 16.04 -17.83
C LYS A 342 1.90 14.94 -18.82
N LEU A 343 2.01 13.71 -18.33
CA LEU A 343 2.34 12.53 -19.10
C LEU A 343 1.15 11.57 -19.07
N GLN A 344 1.02 10.73 -20.09
CA GLN A 344 -0.01 9.71 -20.16
C GLN A 344 0.63 8.36 -20.46
N ARG A 345 0.15 7.31 -19.79
CA ARG A 345 0.56 5.93 -20.03
C ARG A 345 -0.62 5.00 -20.18
N ARG A 346 -0.39 3.85 -20.81
CA ARG A 346 -1.33 2.73 -20.89
C ARG A 346 -1.03 1.70 -19.81
N ILE A 347 -2.09 1.24 -19.16
CA ILE A 347 -2.00 0.15 -18.19
C ILE A 347 -2.17 -1.16 -18.96
N ALA A 348 -1.11 -1.97 -18.99
CA ALA A 348 -1.15 -3.29 -19.61
C ALA A 348 -2.25 -4.16 -18.98
N SER A 349 -3.02 -4.89 -19.81
CA SER A 349 -4.19 -5.66 -19.36
C SER A 349 -3.85 -6.75 -18.33
N ASN A 350 -2.69 -7.38 -18.46
CA ASN A 350 -2.16 -8.36 -17.50
C ASN A 350 -1.67 -7.75 -16.17
N ARG A 351 -1.60 -6.42 -16.07
CA ARG A 351 -1.19 -5.70 -14.86
C ARG A 351 -2.36 -5.03 -14.15
N LYS A 352 -3.57 -5.15 -14.71
CA LYS A 352 -4.77 -4.68 -14.04
C LYS A 352 -5.09 -5.60 -12.88
N SER A 353 -5.19 -5.02 -11.69
CA SER A 353 -5.74 -5.72 -10.53
C SER A 353 -7.22 -6.08 -10.73
N PHE A 354 -7.95 -5.33 -11.56
CA PHE A 354 -9.39 -5.49 -11.79
C PHE A 354 -9.72 -5.66 -13.26
N ASN A 355 -10.42 -6.76 -13.58
CA ASN A 355 -11.03 -7.03 -14.89
C ASN A 355 -12.57 -6.98 -14.78
N LEU A 356 -13.12 -5.91 -14.21
CA LEU A 356 -14.56 -5.65 -14.32
C LEU A 356 -14.82 -4.96 -15.68
N SER A 357 -15.73 -5.53 -16.48
CA SER A 357 -16.15 -5.02 -17.80
C SER A 357 -16.58 -3.54 -17.79
N HIS A 358 -16.99 -3.01 -16.64
CA HIS A 358 -17.43 -1.62 -16.44
C HIS A 358 -16.32 -0.64 -16.01
N ALA A 359 -15.15 -1.14 -15.59
CA ALA A 359 -14.00 -0.36 -15.12
C ALA A 359 -12.85 -0.39 -16.14
N ASN A 360 -13.18 -0.18 -17.42
CA ASN A 360 -12.25 -0.20 -18.55
C ASN A 360 -11.32 1.04 -18.61
N ILE A 361 -10.67 1.38 -17.50
CA ILE A 361 -9.63 2.41 -17.47
C ILE A 361 -8.39 1.80 -18.12
N LYS A 362 -8.03 2.31 -19.31
CA LYS A 362 -6.86 1.83 -20.07
C LYS A 362 -5.64 2.74 -19.92
N THR A 363 -5.84 3.93 -19.35
CA THR A 363 -4.82 4.95 -19.23
C THR A 363 -4.87 5.63 -17.87
N GLU A 364 -3.71 6.07 -17.43
CA GLU A 364 -3.52 6.94 -16.27
C GLU A 364 -2.57 8.08 -16.66
N HIS A 365 -2.63 9.16 -15.89
CA HIS A 365 -1.75 10.31 -16.06
C HIS A 365 -0.69 10.33 -14.96
N ILE A 366 0.49 10.83 -15.31
CA ILE A 366 1.52 11.21 -14.35
C ILE A 366 1.62 12.73 -14.45
N LEU A 367 1.20 13.40 -13.40
CA LEU A 367 1.22 14.85 -13.28
C LEU A 367 2.45 15.23 -12.45
N ILE A 368 3.27 16.14 -12.95
CA ILE A 368 4.42 16.67 -12.22
C ILE A 368 4.21 18.17 -12.03
N PHE A 369 4.18 18.56 -10.77
CA PHE A 369 3.98 19.92 -10.29
C PHE A 369 5.27 20.45 -9.70
N ALA A 370 5.61 21.71 -9.98
CA ALA A 370 6.71 22.45 -9.35
C ALA A 370 6.13 23.42 -8.32
N LYS A 371 6.79 23.53 -7.16
CA LYS A 371 6.47 24.55 -6.16
C LYS A 371 7.20 25.85 -6.45
#